data_AF-A0A2V8PIE8-F1
#
_entry.id   AF-A0A2V8PIE8-F1
#
_cell.length_a   1.000
_cell.length_b   1.000
_cell.length_c   1.000
_cell.angle_alpha   90.00
_cell.angle_beta   90.00
_cell.angle_gamma   90.00
#
_symmetry.space_group_name_H-M   'P 1'
#
loop_
_entity.id
_entity.type
_entity.pdbx_description
1 polymer ?
#
loop_
_entity_poly.entity_id
_entity_poly.type
_entity_poly.pdbx_seq_one_letter_code
_entity_poly.pdbx_strand_id
1 'polypeptide(L)'
;MQDPSDKSCTLTRPPEYPFKEIFQTKEGKTPAVFDVALPELPATRDSEKISAFRSWRILDSKRQKVFIDLAAEVVRHGVEKVFTHVPLGRFGEFVTLDPREIESYRAIRNLIKEFLNNPKTGRPLCLGVFGPPGGGKSFGVAEVARSLDREGRIAKLDFNVSQWTTVDHLVSALHRVRDYGLLGKVPLVFFDEFDTRFGAQPLGWLKYFLAPMQDGVFADGPFTHEIGKAIFVFAGGTVDRFEQFRAKTKTAEIEIDLVSTKTAAKGRIDQLSAEEIRSVKLPDFVSRLRGHVDVFGINGPSDTNLLRRALILRSNIEKKFPTLIDASGAVRIDDGVLRAFLQVPEYYHGARSLQAILDMSHLVGRTHFDPSLLPPLHHLNLHVNGNEFMNLIQHQQILGAKLDEIAREIHELYLKEELAKKDDSGKPIYQMGDRPSLYHWDDLSDLYKNSSREQAASYPTLLAAAGCGFTEGDPDPGFKFSDAEIE
;
A
#
# COMPACT_ATOMS: atom_id res chain seq x y z
N MET A 1 14.64 80.54 -1.50
CA MET A 1 13.25 80.52 -1.99
C MET A 1 12.95 79.10 -2.46
N GLN A 2 12.06 78.42 -1.75
CA GLN A 2 11.46 77.17 -2.20
C GLN A 2 10.42 77.48 -3.28
N ASP A 3 10.40 76.68 -4.34
CA ASP A 3 9.15 76.34 -5.05
C ASP A 3 9.02 74.80 -5.01
N PRO A 4 8.01 74.24 -4.32
CA PRO A 4 7.86 72.80 -4.10
C PRO A 4 6.75 72.23 -4.99
N SER A 5 7.07 71.83 -6.23
CA SER A 5 6.11 71.10 -7.06
C SER A 5 6.76 70.26 -8.15
N ASP A 6 7.59 69.28 -7.78
CA ASP A 6 7.63 68.05 -8.57
C ASP A 6 8.08 66.84 -7.73
N LYS A 7 7.11 66.16 -7.15
CA LYS A 7 7.27 64.83 -6.53
C LYS A 7 6.65 63.82 -7.47
N SER A 8 7.46 63.14 -8.27
CA SER A 8 7.06 61.85 -8.88
C SER A 8 8.27 60.93 -9.14
N CYS A 9 9.13 60.78 -8.12
CA CYS A 9 10.03 59.64 -8.07
C CYS A 9 9.29 58.44 -7.45
N THR A 10 8.55 57.70 -8.27
CA THR A 10 8.06 56.35 -7.93
C THR A 10 8.22 55.42 -9.12
N LEU A 11 9.47 55.10 -9.45
CA LEU A 11 9.80 53.91 -10.24
C LEU A 11 9.84 52.69 -9.33
N THR A 12 8.68 52.26 -8.81
CA THR A 12 8.51 50.88 -8.35
C THR A 12 8.13 50.05 -9.56
N ARG A 13 9.12 49.63 -10.36
CA ARG A 13 8.90 48.49 -11.25
C ARG A 13 8.58 47.29 -10.35
N PRO A 14 7.41 46.65 -10.49
CA PRO A 14 7.13 45.44 -9.74
C PRO A 14 8.22 44.41 -10.07
N PRO A 15 8.69 43.61 -9.09
CA PRO A 15 9.64 42.54 -9.37
C PRO A 15 9.08 41.62 -10.47
N GLU A 16 9.82 41.49 -11.57
CA GLU A 16 9.54 40.48 -12.60
C GLU A 16 9.81 39.10 -11.99
N TYR A 17 8.77 38.53 -11.39
CA TYR A 17 8.78 37.11 -11.08
C TYR A 17 8.61 36.36 -12.41
N PRO A 18 9.43 35.32 -12.69
CA PRO A 18 9.30 34.50 -13.90
C PRO A 18 8.11 33.54 -13.77
N PHE A 19 6.94 34.07 -13.44
CA PHE A 19 5.72 33.33 -13.19
C PHE A 19 5.28 32.57 -14.44
N LYS A 20 5.48 33.17 -15.63
CA LYS A 20 5.18 32.55 -16.93
C LYS A 20 6.15 31.44 -17.32
N GLU A 21 7.36 31.40 -16.75
CA GLU A 21 8.35 30.35 -17.06
C GLU A 21 8.29 29.21 -16.03
N ILE A 22 7.93 29.51 -14.78
CA ILE A 22 7.76 28.54 -13.70
C ILE A 22 6.40 27.83 -13.78
N PHE A 23 5.33 28.56 -14.11
CA PHE A 23 3.95 28.06 -14.12
C PHE A 23 3.36 27.97 -15.52
N GLN A 24 4.18 27.69 -16.54
CA GLN A 24 3.68 27.20 -17.81
C GLN A 24 2.96 25.87 -17.56
N THR A 25 1.67 25.98 -17.31
CA THR A 25 0.72 24.88 -17.34
C THR A 25 0.78 24.36 -18.76
N LYS A 26 1.43 23.21 -18.93
CA LYS A 26 1.24 22.42 -20.14
C LYS A 26 -0.27 22.28 -20.33
N GLU A 27 -0.77 22.77 -21.46
CA GLU A 27 -2.16 22.61 -21.85
C GLU A 27 -2.56 21.14 -21.65
N GLY A 28 -3.59 20.90 -20.85
CA GLY A 28 -4.12 19.56 -20.68
C GLY A 28 -5.02 19.32 -19.45
N LYS A 29 -4.86 20.05 -18.34
CA LYS A 29 -5.78 20.10 -17.18
C LYS A 29 -5.18 21.06 -16.16
N THR A 30 -5.91 22.10 -15.78
CA THR A 30 -5.60 22.85 -14.55
C THR A 30 -5.55 21.84 -13.40
N PRO A 31 -4.49 21.81 -12.57
CA PRO A 31 -4.49 20.95 -11.40
C PRO A 31 -5.66 21.39 -10.52
N ALA A 32 -6.59 20.48 -10.29
CA ALA A 32 -7.74 20.78 -9.45
C ALA A 32 -7.23 21.03 -8.02
N VAL A 33 -7.43 22.25 -7.54
CA VAL A 33 -7.06 22.66 -6.18
C VAL A 33 -8.22 22.32 -5.26
N PHE A 34 -7.92 21.67 -4.14
CA PHE A 34 -8.91 21.28 -3.15
C PHE A 34 -8.47 21.74 -1.77
N ASP A 35 -9.41 22.31 -1.03
CA ASP A 35 -9.20 22.63 0.37
C ASP A 35 -9.41 21.37 1.23
N VAL A 36 -8.44 21.07 2.08
CA VAL A 36 -8.49 19.94 3.01
C VAL A 36 -8.20 20.45 4.41
N ALA A 37 -9.11 20.20 5.35
CA ALA A 37 -8.90 20.53 6.75
C ALA A 37 -7.79 19.66 7.32
N LEU A 38 -6.73 20.30 7.83
CA LEU A 38 -5.66 19.63 8.55
C LEU A 38 -6.08 19.36 9.99
N PRO A 39 -5.60 18.26 10.61
CA PRO A 39 -5.79 18.05 12.04
C PRO A 39 -5.08 19.17 12.81
N GLU A 40 -5.57 19.45 14.02
CA GLU A 40 -4.94 20.47 14.87
C GLU A 40 -3.46 20.16 15.11
N LEU A 41 -2.62 21.16 14.91
CA LEU A 41 -1.19 21.08 15.24
C LEU A 41 -1.06 20.85 16.75
N PRO A 42 -0.41 19.76 17.20
CA PRO A 42 -0.25 19.50 18.62
C PRO A 42 0.52 20.64 19.29
N ALA A 43 -0.10 21.33 20.24
CA ALA A 43 0.55 22.40 21.00
C ALA A 43 1.58 21.87 22.03
N THR A 44 1.53 20.56 22.34
CA THR A 44 2.34 19.91 23.39
C THR A 44 3.41 19.00 22.80
N ARG A 45 4.49 18.74 23.55
CA ARG A 45 5.49 17.68 23.27
C ARG A 45 4.94 16.27 23.53
N ASP A 46 3.65 16.08 23.32
CA ASP A 46 3.01 14.78 23.44
C ASP A 46 3.40 13.92 22.23
N SER A 47 4.18 12.88 22.49
CA SER A 47 4.69 11.99 21.45
C SER A 47 3.59 11.29 20.67
N GLU A 48 2.45 10.99 21.30
CA GLU A 48 1.33 10.31 20.64
C GLU A 48 0.60 11.27 19.70
N LYS A 49 0.29 12.49 20.17
CA LYS A 49 -0.34 13.51 19.31
C LYS A 49 0.55 13.93 18.15
N ILE A 50 1.87 14.04 18.38
CA ILE A 50 2.84 14.31 17.31
C ILE A 50 2.90 13.14 16.32
N SER A 51 2.87 11.89 16.80
CA SER A 51 2.85 10.70 15.95
C SER A 51 1.56 10.62 15.13
N ALA A 52 0.40 10.90 15.72
CA ALA A 52 -0.89 10.95 15.05
C ALA A 52 -0.92 12.04 13.97
N PHE A 53 -0.45 13.25 14.28
CA PHE A 53 -0.34 14.34 13.30
C PHE A 53 0.59 13.97 12.14
N ARG A 54 1.76 13.36 12.43
CA ARG A 54 2.73 12.92 11.41
C ARG A 54 2.24 11.74 10.56
N SER A 55 1.26 10.97 11.04
CA SER A 55 0.70 9.82 10.34
C SER A 55 -0.62 10.13 9.62
N TRP A 56 -1.16 11.34 9.78
CA TRP A 56 -2.36 11.80 9.11
C TRP A 56 -2.19 11.86 7.59
N ARG A 57 -3.24 11.47 6.86
CA ARG A 57 -3.32 11.49 5.39
C ARG A 57 -4.58 12.23 4.97
N ILE A 58 -4.57 12.80 3.77
CA ILE A 58 -5.78 13.38 3.13
C ILE A 58 -6.92 12.35 3.07
N LEU A 59 -6.57 11.08 2.93
CA LEU A 59 -7.51 9.97 2.95
C LEU A 59 -8.29 9.86 4.29
N ASP A 60 -7.65 10.23 5.40
CA ASP A 60 -8.26 10.21 6.74
C ASP A 60 -9.21 11.41 6.96
N SER A 61 -9.15 12.44 6.11
CA SER A 61 -10.05 13.60 6.16
C SER A 61 -11.43 13.35 5.54
N LYS A 62 -11.59 12.25 4.79
CA LYS A 62 -12.81 11.89 4.06
C LYS A 62 -13.40 10.57 4.55
N ARG A 63 -13.51 10.39 5.87
CA ARG A 63 -14.07 9.19 6.55
C ARG A 63 -15.59 8.97 6.34
N GLN A 64 -16.15 9.38 5.20
CA GLN A 64 -17.58 9.17 4.92
C GLN A 64 -17.93 7.72 4.59
N LYS A 65 -16.95 6.90 4.18
CA LYS A 65 -17.12 5.46 3.90
C LYS A 65 -16.13 4.65 4.72
N VAL A 66 -16.51 3.43 5.07
CA VAL A 66 -15.59 2.47 5.69
C VAL A 66 -14.50 2.11 4.67
N PHE A 67 -13.24 1.99 5.10
CA PHE A 67 -12.10 1.72 4.21
C PHE A 67 -12.27 0.47 3.36
N ILE A 68 -13.02 -0.50 3.86
CA ILE A 68 -13.33 -1.70 3.10
C ILE A 68 -14.19 -1.43 1.87
N ASP A 69 -15.18 -0.53 1.96
CA ASP A 69 -16.04 -0.18 0.84
C ASP A 69 -15.24 0.58 -0.21
N LEU A 70 -14.36 1.48 0.24
CA LEU A 70 -13.40 2.16 -0.65
C LEU A 70 -12.48 1.16 -1.36
N ALA A 71 -11.92 0.19 -0.63
CA ALA A 71 -11.08 -0.85 -1.22
C ALA A 71 -11.87 -1.71 -2.24
N ALA A 72 -13.11 -2.06 -1.93
CA ALA A 72 -13.99 -2.79 -2.83
C ALA A 72 -14.32 -1.97 -4.09
N GLU A 73 -14.61 -0.68 -3.95
CA GLU A 73 -14.81 0.25 -5.07
C GLU A 73 -13.56 0.39 -5.94
N VAL A 74 -12.35 0.38 -5.35
CA VAL A 74 -11.09 0.40 -6.11
C VAL A 74 -10.96 -0.84 -6.98
N VAL A 75 -11.32 -2.03 -6.47
CA VAL A 75 -11.31 -3.25 -7.28
C VAL A 75 -12.37 -3.20 -8.37
N ARG A 76 -13.59 -2.74 -8.05
CA ARG A 76 -14.70 -2.71 -9.01
C ARG A 76 -14.50 -1.66 -10.09
N HIS A 77 -14.13 -0.43 -9.76
CA HIS A 77 -14.17 0.71 -10.69
C HIS A 77 -12.80 1.24 -11.08
N GLY A 78 -11.74 0.83 -10.38
CA GLY A 78 -10.39 1.33 -10.59
C GLY A 78 -10.09 2.57 -9.76
N VAL A 79 -8.82 2.75 -9.44
CA VAL A 79 -8.34 3.77 -8.49
C VAL A 79 -8.60 5.21 -8.95
N GLU A 80 -8.52 5.50 -10.25
CA GLU A 80 -8.71 6.86 -10.75
C GLU A 80 -10.16 7.35 -10.64
N LYS A 81 -11.13 6.43 -10.74
CA LYS A 81 -12.54 6.77 -10.60
C LYS A 81 -12.93 7.01 -9.13
N VAL A 82 -12.36 6.22 -8.22
CA VAL A 82 -12.65 6.31 -6.79
C VAL A 82 -11.95 7.50 -6.16
N PHE A 83 -10.69 7.75 -6.52
CA PHE A 83 -9.88 8.81 -5.93
C PHE A 83 -9.64 9.95 -6.91
N THR A 84 -10.62 10.85 -7.02
CA THR A 84 -10.52 12.08 -7.82
C THR A 84 -9.80 13.22 -7.09
N HIS A 85 -9.74 13.15 -5.75
CA HIS A 85 -9.27 14.24 -4.87
C HIS A 85 -8.13 13.82 -3.94
N VAL A 86 -7.61 12.59 -4.07
CA VAL A 86 -6.50 12.09 -3.27
C VAL A 86 -5.28 11.94 -4.16
N PRO A 87 -4.10 12.43 -3.76
CA PRO A 87 -2.88 12.28 -4.55
C PRO A 87 -2.55 10.82 -4.84
N LEU A 88 -2.43 10.49 -6.12
CA LEU A 88 -2.03 9.16 -6.59
C LEU A 88 -0.56 9.18 -7.01
N GLY A 89 0.25 8.28 -6.45
CA GLY A 89 1.59 8.00 -6.96
C GLY A 89 1.51 7.05 -8.13
N ARG A 90 1.85 7.51 -9.34
CA ARG A 90 1.97 6.65 -10.54
C ARG A 90 3.40 6.69 -11.07
N PHE A 91 3.99 5.50 -11.20
CA PHE A 91 5.32 5.29 -11.75
C PHE A 91 5.22 4.09 -12.70
N GLY A 92 5.06 4.35 -14.00
CA GLY A 92 4.73 3.28 -14.95
C GLY A 92 3.43 2.56 -14.53
N GLU A 93 3.51 1.23 -14.41
CA GLU A 93 2.41 0.38 -13.97
C GLU A 93 2.26 0.30 -12.44
N PHE A 94 3.23 0.83 -11.69
CA PHE A 94 3.17 0.87 -10.23
C PHE A 94 2.33 2.06 -9.77
N VAL A 95 1.32 1.76 -8.94
CA VAL A 95 0.38 2.74 -8.40
C VAL A 95 0.31 2.57 -6.88
N THR A 96 0.38 3.68 -6.15
CA THR A 96 0.26 3.71 -4.69
C THR A 96 -0.48 4.95 -4.19
N LEU A 97 -1.14 4.78 -3.04
CA LEU A 97 -1.86 5.82 -2.29
C LEU A 97 -1.17 6.14 -0.96
N ASP A 98 -0.14 5.39 -0.55
CA ASP A 98 0.57 5.67 0.70
C ASP A 98 1.53 6.85 0.49
N PRO A 99 1.37 7.98 1.21
CA PRO A 99 2.21 9.16 1.01
C PRO A 99 3.71 8.90 1.18
N ARG A 100 4.10 8.00 2.10
CA ARG A 100 5.51 7.66 2.33
C ARG A 100 6.10 6.94 1.13
N GLU A 101 5.37 6.00 0.52
CA GLU A 101 5.82 5.40 -0.74
C GLU A 101 5.87 6.41 -1.87
N ILE A 102 4.86 7.27 -1.99
CA ILE A 102 4.83 8.31 -3.01
C ILE A 102 6.08 9.18 -2.92
N GLU A 103 6.45 9.62 -1.72
CA GLU A 103 7.65 10.41 -1.47
C GLU A 103 8.93 9.63 -1.74
N SER A 104 9.06 8.40 -1.23
CA SER A 104 10.24 7.56 -1.47
C SER A 104 10.47 7.28 -2.95
N TYR A 105 9.44 6.86 -3.69
CA TYR A 105 9.58 6.60 -5.13
C TYR A 105 9.79 7.87 -5.95
N ARG A 106 9.25 9.03 -5.53
CA ARG A 106 9.59 10.33 -6.14
C ARG A 106 11.06 10.69 -5.93
N ALA A 107 11.60 10.47 -4.74
CA ALA A 107 13.01 10.70 -4.45
C ALA A 107 13.91 9.80 -5.31
N ILE A 108 13.60 8.49 -5.40
CA ILE A 108 14.31 7.56 -6.29
C ILE A 108 14.21 7.97 -7.75
N ARG A 109 13.02 8.36 -8.21
CA ARG A 109 12.81 8.83 -9.58
C ARG A 109 13.71 10.02 -9.90
N ASN A 110 13.83 10.98 -8.98
CA ASN A 110 14.69 12.15 -9.17
C ASN A 110 16.17 11.75 -9.22
N LEU A 111 16.62 10.87 -8.31
CA LEU A 111 17.99 10.33 -8.32
C LEU A 111 18.33 9.64 -9.65
N ILE A 112 17.45 8.74 -10.11
CA ILE A 112 17.66 8.03 -11.38
C ILE A 112 17.64 9.02 -12.55
N LYS A 113 16.71 9.97 -12.58
CA LYS A 113 16.62 10.97 -13.64
C LYS A 113 17.89 11.83 -13.73
N GLU A 114 18.38 12.33 -12.60
CA GLU A 114 19.62 13.11 -12.54
C GLU A 114 20.82 12.26 -12.97
N PHE A 115 20.90 11.02 -12.48
CA PHE A 115 21.95 10.08 -12.86
C PHE A 115 21.97 9.79 -14.37
N LEU A 116 20.82 9.53 -14.98
CA LEU A 116 20.70 9.26 -16.42
C LEU A 116 21.14 10.47 -17.25
N ASN A 117 20.76 11.68 -16.83
CA ASN A 117 21.06 12.92 -17.54
C ASN A 117 22.49 13.44 -17.31
N ASN A 118 23.21 12.94 -16.31
CA ASN A 118 24.59 13.34 -16.07
C ASN A 118 25.57 12.53 -16.94
N PRO A 119 26.26 13.13 -17.92
CA PRO A 119 27.21 12.42 -18.77
C PRO A 119 28.55 12.14 -18.07
N LYS A 120 28.83 12.82 -16.94
CA LYS A 120 30.11 12.72 -16.21
C LYS A 120 30.12 11.62 -15.14
N THR A 121 29.01 10.90 -14.94
CA THR A 121 28.93 9.85 -13.92
C THR A 121 29.49 8.53 -14.45
N GLY A 122 30.71 8.19 -14.03
CA GLY A 122 31.36 6.91 -14.32
C GLY A 122 31.10 5.79 -13.30
N ARG A 123 30.52 6.12 -12.13
CA ARG A 123 30.30 5.19 -11.02
C ARG A 123 28.83 4.74 -10.89
N PRO A 124 28.56 3.54 -10.34
CA PRO A 124 27.20 3.07 -10.14
C PRO A 124 26.37 3.92 -9.16
N LEU A 125 25.09 4.13 -9.47
CA LEU A 125 24.10 4.65 -8.53
C LEU A 125 23.59 3.51 -7.64
N CYS A 126 23.83 3.59 -6.33
CA CYS A 126 23.48 2.52 -5.40
C CYS A 126 22.20 2.86 -4.61
N LEU A 127 21.20 1.99 -4.69
CA LEU A 127 19.89 2.14 -4.06
C LEU A 127 19.57 0.92 -3.18
N GLY A 128 18.97 1.14 -2.02
CA GLY A 128 18.48 0.06 -1.14
C GLY A 128 16.97 -0.13 -1.27
N VAL A 129 16.50 -1.38 -1.25
CA VAL A 129 15.06 -1.69 -1.22
C VAL A 129 14.79 -2.72 -0.13
N PHE A 130 13.91 -2.35 0.80
CA PHE A 130 13.57 -3.16 1.97
C PHE A 130 12.07 -3.43 1.97
N GLY A 131 11.65 -4.51 2.63
CA GLY A 131 10.25 -4.90 2.67
C GLY A 131 10.10 -6.42 2.74
N PRO A 132 8.90 -6.90 3.06
CA PRO A 132 8.67 -8.31 3.28
C PRO A 132 8.87 -9.12 1.99
N PRO A 133 9.12 -10.44 2.10
CA PRO A 133 9.08 -11.35 0.96
C PRO A 133 7.75 -11.22 0.22
N GLY A 134 7.81 -11.15 -1.12
CA GLY A 134 6.60 -10.98 -1.94
C GLY A 134 5.95 -9.59 -1.87
N GLY A 135 6.58 -8.59 -1.24
CA GLY A 135 6.06 -7.20 -1.21
C GLY A 135 6.19 -6.41 -2.52
N GLY A 136 6.88 -6.95 -3.53
CA GLY A 136 7.09 -6.26 -4.81
C GLY A 136 8.31 -5.32 -4.84
N LYS A 137 9.35 -5.62 -4.05
CA LYS A 137 10.61 -4.84 -3.94
C LYS A 137 11.19 -4.41 -5.29
N SER A 138 11.43 -5.37 -6.17
CA SER A 138 12.09 -5.11 -7.46
C SER A 138 11.14 -4.45 -8.48
N PHE A 139 9.83 -4.63 -8.31
CA PHE A 139 8.81 -4.12 -9.22
C PHE A 139 8.77 -2.59 -9.22
N GLY A 140 8.60 -1.95 -8.05
CA GLY A 140 8.44 -0.50 -7.99
C GLY A 140 9.62 0.28 -8.57
N VAL A 141 10.86 -0.11 -8.25
CA VAL A 141 12.07 0.54 -8.79
C VAL A 141 12.23 0.29 -10.30
N ALA A 142 11.92 -0.93 -10.77
CA ALA A 142 11.93 -1.24 -12.20
C ALA A 142 10.90 -0.40 -12.98
N GLU A 143 9.70 -0.22 -12.44
CA GLU A 143 8.67 0.63 -13.04
C GLU A 143 9.10 2.11 -13.08
N VAL A 144 9.71 2.61 -12.00
CA VAL A 144 10.28 3.97 -11.97
C VAL A 144 11.32 4.14 -13.07
N ALA A 145 12.27 3.22 -13.17
CA ALA A 145 13.32 3.28 -14.18
C ALA A 145 12.74 3.22 -15.59
N ARG A 146 11.80 2.30 -15.86
CA ARG A 146 11.12 2.18 -17.16
C ARG A 146 10.34 3.44 -17.51
N SER A 147 9.70 4.09 -16.54
CA SER A 147 8.96 5.34 -16.77
C SER A 147 9.85 6.52 -17.17
N LEU A 148 11.15 6.44 -16.87
CA LEU A 148 12.15 7.44 -17.26
C LEU A 148 12.85 7.09 -18.57
N ASP A 149 12.88 5.81 -18.94
CA ASP A 149 13.60 5.30 -20.10
C ASP A 149 12.79 5.38 -21.39
N ARG A 150 12.72 6.59 -21.97
CA ARG A 150 12.00 6.83 -23.24
C ARG A 150 12.68 6.23 -24.46
N GLU A 151 13.98 5.96 -24.38
CA GLU A 151 14.83 5.55 -25.49
C GLU A 151 15.20 4.06 -25.45
N GLY A 152 14.67 3.31 -24.46
CA GLY A 152 14.98 1.88 -24.30
C GLY A 152 16.45 1.63 -23.99
N ARG A 153 17.11 2.55 -23.28
CA ARG A 153 18.53 2.47 -22.91
C ARG A 153 18.77 1.64 -21.66
N ILE A 154 17.78 1.47 -20.78
CA ILE A 154 17.93 0.74 -19.52
C ILE A 154 17.79 -0.76 -19.77
N ALA A 155 18.81 -1.52 -19.39
CA ALA A 155 18.79 -2.99 -19.46
C ALA A 155 18.67 -3.56 -18.05
N LYS A 156 17.56 -4.27 -17.77
CA LYS A 156 17.34 -4.92 -16.47
C LYS A 156 18.17 -6.20 -16.36
N LEU A 157 18.88 -6.35 -15.24
CA LEU A 157 19.61 -7.55 -14.86
C LEU A 157 19.20 -7.94 -13.44
N ASP A 158 18.87 -9.22 -13.23
CA ASP A 158 18.48 -9.75 -11.92
C ASP A 158 19.49 -10.82 -11.50
N PHE A 159 20.04 -10.68 -10.31
CA PHE A 159 20.96 -11.62 -9.69
C PHE A 159 20.46 -11.97 -8.29
N ASN A 160 20.24 -13.26 -8.03
CA ASN A 160 19.93 -13.74 -6.69
C ASN A 160 21.23 -14.12 -5.95
N VAL A 161 21.60 -13.31 -4.97
CA VAL A 161 22.86 -13.45 -4.22
C VAL A 161 22.87 -14.72 -3.36
N SER A 162 21.70 -15.23 -2.93
CA SER A 162 21.63 -16.46 -2.13
C SER A 162 22.05 -17.71 -2.90
N GLN A 163 22.04 -17.66 -4.22
CA GLN A 163 22.51 -18.76 -5.08
C GLN A 163 24.03 -18.78 -5.23
N TRP A 164 24.72 -17.74 -4.77
CA TRP A 164 26.16 -17.65 -4.92
C TRP A 164 26.90 -18.34 -3.78
N THR A 165 27.93 -19.10 -4.14
CA THR A 165 28.81 -19.81 -3.20
C THR A 165 30.23 -19.25 -3.16
N THR A 166 30.68 -18.57 -4.23
CA THR A 166 32.03 -18.00 -4.35
C THR A 166 32.00 -16.56 -4.86
N VAL A 167 33.05 -15.80 -4.59
CA VAL A 167 33.20 -14.40 -5.06
C VAL A 167 33.25 -14.32 -6.59
N ASP A 168 33.67 -15.38 -7.27
CA ASP A 168 33.74 -15.45 -8.73
C ASP A 168 32.36 -15.29 -9.39
N HIS A 169 31.28 -15.66 -8.71
CA HIS A 169 29.92 -15.39 -9.21
C HIS A 169 29.60 -13.90 -9.25
N LEU A 170 30.04 -13.12 -8.25
CA LEU A 170 29.90 -11.66 -8.27
C LEU A 170 30.76 -11.06 -9.39
N VAL A 171 32.00 -11.53 -9.57
CA VAL A 171 32.88 -11.09 -10.66
C VAL A 171 32.23 -11.36 -12.02
N SER A 172 31.70 -12.57 -12.23
CA SER A 172 30.98 -12.96 -13.44
C SER A 172 29.74 -12.09 -13.69
N ALA A 173 28.99 -11.78 -12.63
CA ALA A 173 27.85 -10.88 -12.71
C ALA A 173 28.27 -9.47 -13.14
N LEU A 174 29.37 -8.94 -12.57
CA LEU A 174 29.89 -7.61 -12.89
C LEU A 174 30.49 -7.52 -14.30
N HIS A 175 31.10 -8.58 -14.81
CA HIS A 175 31.47 -8.67 -16.24
C HIS A 175 30.24 -8.55 -17.13
N ARG A 176 29.15 -9.26 -16.82
CA ARG A 176 27.90 -9.14 -17.57
C ARG A 176 27.31 -7.73 -17.49
N VAL A 177 27.37 -7.07 -16.33
CA VAL A 177 26.95 -5.67 -16.18
C VAL A 177 27.76 -4.76 -17.10
N ARG A 178 29.08 -4.93 -17.12
CA ARG A 178 30.01 -4.17 -17.96
C ARG A 178 29.72 -4.35 -19.44
N ASP A 179 29.41 -5.57 -19.89
CA ASP A 179 29.08 -5.85 -21.30
C ASP A 179 27.90 -5.01 -21.80
N TYR A 180 26.84 -4.87 -20.99
CA TYR A 180 25.71 -4.01 -21.32
C TYR A 180 26.10 -2.52 -21.36
N GLY A 181 26.98 -2.08 -20.46
CA GLY A 181 27.56 -0.74 -20.49
C GLY A 181 28.32 -0.47 -21.80
N LEU A 182 29.13 -1.43 -22.25
CA LEU A 182 29.88 -1.35 -23.51
C LEU A 182 28.96 -1.33 -24.75
N LEU A 183 27.78 -1.96 -24.66
CA LEU A 183 26.73 -1.87 -25.68
C LEU A 183 25.95 -0.54 -25.66
N GLY A 184 26.37 0.44 -24.83
CA GLY A 184 25.73 1.74 -24.71
C GLY A 184 24.41 1.71 -23.94
N LYS A 185 24.10 0.60 -23.25
CA LYS A 185 22.95 0.51 -22.34
C LYS A 185 23.34 0.97 -20.94
N VAL A 186 22.35 1.35 -20.13
CA VAL A 186 22.52 1.60 -18.71
C VAL A 186 21.98 0.38 -17.96
N PRO A 187 22.85 -0.46 -17.36
CA PRO A 187 22.40 -1.62 -16.60
C PRO A 187 21.64 -1.17 -15.34
N LEU A 188 20.43 -1.69 -15.16
CA LEU A 188 19.68 -1.65 -13.91
C LEU A 188 19.77 -3.04 -13.26
N VAL A 189 20.63 -3.15 -12.26
CA VAL A 189 21.05 -4.41 -11.67
C VAL A 189 20.37 -4.61 -10.33
N PHE A 190 19.60 -5.67 -10.18
CA PHE A 190 19.02 -6.10 -8.91
C PHE A 190 19.90 -7.17 -8.30
N PHE A 191 20.40 -6.91 -7.10
CA PHE A 191 20.99 -7.90 -6.22
C PHE A 191 19.93 -8.29 -5.18
N ASP A 192 19.14 -9.31 -5.52
CA ASP A 192 18.10 -9.86 -4.66
C ASP A 192 18.75 -10.73 -3.57
N GLU A 193 18.18 -10.70 -2.36
CA GLU A 193 18.68 -11.43 -1.18
C GLU A 193 20.15 -11.09 -0.84
N PHE A 194 20.57 -9.85 -1.11
CA PHE A 194 21.94 -9.37 -0.86
C PHE A 194 22.36 -9.46 0.62
N ASP A 195 21.39 -9.48 1.51
CA ASP A 195 21.54 -9.58 2.96
C ASP A 195 21.67 -11.03 3.46
N THR A 196 21.93 -11.97 2.57
CA THR A 196 22.22 -13.38 2.88
C THR A 196 23.62 -13.60 3.49
N ARG A 197 23.87 -14.83 3.95
CA ARG A 197 25.16 -15.29 4.48
C ARG A 197 26.15 -15.56 3.35
N PHE A 198 27.44 -15.36 3.62
CA PHE A 198 28.55 -15.87 2.79
C PHE A 198 29.44 -16.76 3.66
N GLY A 199 29.46 -18.07 3.35
CA GLY A 199 30.03 -19.07 4.26
C GLY A 199 29.33 -19.03 5.62
N ALA A 200 30.10 -18.94 6.70
CA ALA A 200 29.57 -18.81 8.06
C ALA A 200 29.15 -17.38 8.44
N GLN A 201 29.53 -16.37 7.64
CA GLN A 201 29.38 -14.96 7.98
C GLN A 201 28.05 -14.40 7.48
N PRO A 202 27.10 -14.00 8.35
CA PRO A 202 25.90 -13.28 7.93
C PRO A 202 26.23 -11.91 7.40
N LEU A 203 25.49 -11.43 6.39
CA LEU A 203 25.82 -10.22 5.63
C LEU A 203 27.24 -10.25 5.01
N GLY A 204 27.82 -11.45 4.85
CA GLY A 204 29.22 -11.60 4.42
C GLY A 204 29.50 -11.08 3.00
N TRP A 205 28.46 -10.87 2.19
CA TRP A 205 28.56 -10.32 0.85
C TRP A 205 28.85 -8.80 0.80
N LEU A 206 28.47 -8.04 1.83
CA LEU A 206 28.48 -6.57 1.80
C LEU A 206 29.87 -5.99 1.50
N LYS A 207 30.92 -6.57 2.10
CA LYS A 207 32.32 -6.13 1.90
C LYS A 207 32.79 -6.21 0.45
N TYR A 208 32.26 -7.16 -0.33
CA TYR A 208 32.64 -7.36 -1.73
C TYR A 208 31.96 -6.36 -2.67
N PHE A 209 30.84 -5.76 -2.25
CA PHE A 209 30.17 -4.71 -3.02
C PHE A 209 30.81 -3.32 -2.84
N LEU A 210 31.66 -3.11 -1.83
CA LEU A 210 32.15 -1.76 -1.50
C LEU A 210 32.94 -1.08 -2.61
N ALA A 211 33.88 -1.79 -3.25
CA ALA A 211 34.66 -1.25 -4.36
C ALA A 211 33.79 -1.03 -5.62
N PRO A 212 32.91 -1.99 -6.02
CA PRO A 212 31.91 -1.74 -7.07
C PRO A 212 31.03 -0.52 -6.81
N MET A 213 30.59 -0.29 -5.57
CA MET A 213 29.70 0.83 -5.22
C MET A 213 30.43 2.18 -5.18
N GLN A 214 31.64 2.22 -4.62
CA GLN A 214 32.36 3.47 -4.35
C GLN A 214 33.11 3.98 -5.57
N ASP A 215 33.92 3.10 -6.15
CA ASP A 215 34.91 3.42 -7.17
C ASP A 215 34.44 2.96 -8.55
N GLY A 216 33.39 2.14 -8.64
CA GLY A 216 32.89 1.61 -9.90
C GLY A 216 33.84 0.59 -10.53
N VAL A 217 34.64 -0.09 -9.71
CA VAL A 217 35.62 -1.08 -10.15
C VAL A 217 35.46 -2.40 -9.42
N PHE A 218 35.95 -3.48 -10.01
CA PHE A 218 36.06 -4.79 -9.38
C PHE A 218 37.37 -5.47 -9.74
N ALA A 219 37.85 -6.33 -8.85
CA ALA A 219 39.06 -7.11 -9.06
C ALA A 219 38.71 -8.47 -9.66
N ASP A 220 39.49 -8.89 -10.66
CA ASP A 220 39.46 -10.22 -11.27
C ASP A 220 40.91 -10.74 -11.31
N GLY A 221 41.26 -11.56 -10.31
CA GLY A 221 42.64 -11.96 -10.05
C GLY A 221 43.56 -10.74 -9.85
N PRO A 222 44.62 -10.58 -10.67
CA PRO A 222 45.54 -9.44 -10.58
C PRO A 222 45.03 -8.17 -11.29
N PHE A 223 43.93 -8.25 -12.03
CA PHE A 223 43.44 -7.14 -12.84
C PHE A 223 42.28 -6.41 -12.17
N THR A 224 42.19 -5.11 -12.42
CA THR A 224 41.07 -4.27 -12.01
C THR A 224 40.28 -3.86 -13.25
N HIS A 225 38.96 -4.05 -13.21
CA HIS A 225 38.05 -3.71 -14.29
C HIS A 225 37.09 -2.60 -13.87
N GLU A 226 36.81 -1.68 -14.79
CA GLU A 226 35.78 -0.65 -14.63
C GLU A 226 34.40 -1.20 -15.01
N ILE A 227 33.40 -0.89 -14.20
CA ILE A 227 31.99 -1.25 -14.42
C ILE A 227 31.33 -0.22 -15.36
N GLY A 228 31.65 1.05 -15.14
CA GLY A 228 31.01 2.17 -15.82
C GLY A 228 29.63 2.52 -15.26
N LYS A 229 28.83 3.19 -16.09
CA LYS A 229 27.54 3.77 -15.70
C LYS A 229 26.49 2.68 -15.51
N ALA A 230 26.17 2.36 -14.25
CA ALA A 230 25.14 1.38 -13.88
C ALA A 230 24.28 1.87 -12.70
N ILE A 231 23.13 1.24 -12.48
CA ILE A 231 22.27 1.44 -11.31
C ILE A 231 22.21 0.12 -10.56
N PHE A 232 22.68 0.11 -9.32
CA PHE A 232 22.65 -1.04 -8.42
C PHE A 232 21.50 -0.90 -7.44
N VAL A 233 20.64 -1.92 -7.40
CA VAL A 233 19.51 -2.01 -6.48
C VAL A 233 19.72 -3.21 -5.58
N PHE A 234 19.88 -2.97 -4.29
CA PHE A 234 20.10 -3.99 -3.27
C PHE A 234 18.77 -4.30 -2.59
N ALA A 235 18.16 -5.44 -2.92
CA ALA A 235 16.84 -5.82 -2.44
C ALA A 235 16.93 -6.86 -1.31
N GLY A 236 16.67 -6.42 -0.08
CA GLY A 236 16.84 -7.21 1.13
C GLY A 236 15.57 -7.96 1.52
N GLY A 237 15.73 -9.16 2.08
CA GLY A 237 14.63 -10.00 2.54
C GLY A 237 14.54 -10.16 4.06
N THR A 238 15.60 -9.79 4.80
CA THR A 238 15.71 -10.07 6.25
C THR A 238 15.03 -9.05 7.13
N VAL A 239 14.80 -7.84 6.64
CA VAL A 239 14.16 -6.75 7.37
C VAL A 239 13.22 -5.97 6.44
N ASP A 240 12.15 -5.43 7.02
CA ASP A 240 11.10 -4.77 6.26
C ASP A 240 11.39 -3.29 5.99
N ARG A 241 12.32 -2.69 6.75
CA ARG A 241 12.63 -1.25 6.67
C ARG A 241 14.12 -0.98 6.71
N PHE A 242 14.54 0.06 5.98
CA PHE A 242 15.92 0.54 6.00
C PHE A 242 16.39 0.91 7.41
N GLU A 243 15.55 1.54 8.23
CA GLU A 243 15.93 1.89 9.60
C GLU A 243 16.23 0.66 10.46
N GLN A 244 15.55 -0.48 10.24
CA GLN A 244 15.88 -1.74 10.91
C GLN A 244 17.21 -2.29 10.41
N PHE A 245 17.47 -2.20 9.10
CA PHE A 245 18.75 -2.59 8.52
C PHE A 245 19.91 -1.74 9.07
N ARG A 246 19.70 -0.43 9.15
CA ARG A 246 20.65 0.55 9.69
C ARG A 246 20.82 0.39 11.20
N ALA A 247 19.78 0.05 11.95
CA ALA A 247 19.88 -0.15 13.40
C ALA A 247 20.88 -1.27 13.75
N LYS A 248 21.05 -2.28 12.88
CA LYS A 248 22.11 -3.28 13.00
C LYS A 248 23.52 -2.66 13.03
N THR A 249 23.72 -1.42 12.59
CA THR A 249 25.00 -0.70 12.73
C THR A 249 25.17 -0.09 14.12
N LYS A 250 24.08 0.31 14.77
CA LYS A 250 24.08 1.02 16.07
C LYS A 250 24.15 0.08 17.27
N THR A 251 23.59 -1.14 17.15
CA THR A 251 23.77 -2.19 18.17
C THR A 251 25.26 -2.46 18.42
N ALA A 252 26.11 -2.35 17.38
CA ALA A 252 27.56 -2.42 17.53
C ALA A 252 28.17 -1.27 18.34
N GLU A 253 27.62 -0.05 18.26
CA GLU A 253 28.16 1.13 18.95
C GLU A 253 27.80 1.12 20.44
N ILE A 254 26.59 0.68 20.78
CA ILE A 254 26.10 0.61 22.17
C ILE A 254 26.77 -0.54 22.95
N GLU A 255 27.06 -1.68 22.31
CA GLU A 255 27.83 -2.76 22.94
C GLU A 255 29.26 -2.34 23.28
N ILE A 256 29.91 -1.51 22.46
CA ILE A 256 31.29 -1.06 22.72
C ILE A 256 31.38 -0.22 24.01
N ASP A 257 30.40 0.65 24.26
CA ASP A 257 30.36 1.46 25.48
C ASP A 257 30.08 0.60 26.73
N LEU A 258 29.25 -0.44 26.60
CA LEU A 258 28.86 -1.34 27.71
C LEU A 258 29.87 -2.47 27.99
N VAL A 259 30.77 -2.81 27.06
CA VAL A 259 31.85 -3.80 27.28
C VAL A 259 32.89 -3.32 28.31
N SER A 260 32.81 -2.06 28.77
CA SER A 260 33.54 -1.55 29.94
C SER A 260 33.02 -2.10 31.29
N THR A 261 31.82 -2.70 31.32
CA THR A 261 31.23 -3.24 32.56
C THR A 261 30.53 -4.57 32.29
N LYS A 262 31.22 -5.66 32.66
CA LYS A 262 30.68 -7.03 32.66
C LYS A 262 29.36 -7.08 33.44
N THR A 263 28.25 -7.46 32.79
CA THR A 263 27.34 -8.48 33.32
C THR A 263 26.46 -9.03 32.19
N ALA A 264 26.42 -10.35 32.08
CA ALA A 264 25.67 -11.07 31.05
C ALA A 264 24.19 -11.25 31.44
N ALA A 265 23.33 -11.18 30.42
CA ALA A 265 22.26 -12.13 30.05
C ALA A 265 20.93 -11.43 29.73
N LYS A 266 20.41 -11.65 28.50
CA LYS A 266 19.30 -12.59 28.19
C LYS A 266 18.60 -12.18 26.88
N GLY A 267 18.60 -13.05 25.86
CA GLY A 267 17.66 -13.01 24.72
C GLY A 267 18.26 -13.27 23.33
N ARG A 268 18.17 -14.52 22.85
CA ARG A 268 18.38 -14.98 21.44
C ARG A 268 17.28 -14.33 20.57
N ILE A 269 17.43 -13.94 19.30
CA ILE A 269 18.00 -14.54 18.08
C ILE A 269 18.44 -13.35 17.17
N ASP A 270 19.49 -13.50 16.34
CA ASP A 270 19.98 -12.52 15.33
C ASP A 270 20.68 -11.24 15.80
N GLN A 271 21.45 -11.27 16.89
CA GLN A 271 22.37 -10.18 17.20
C GLN A 271 23.79 -10.56 16.78
N LEU A 272 24.24 -9.94 15.69
CA LEU A 272 25.65 -9.90 15.31
C LEU A 272 26.42 -9.08 16.35
N SER A 273 27.55 -9.59 16.82
CA SER A 273 28.45 -8.83 17.68
C SER A 273 29.00 -7.59 16.97
N ALA A 274 29.43 -6.58 17.74
CA ALA A 274 30.06 -5.37 17.20
C ALA A 274 31.27 -5.67 16.27
N GLU A 275 32.04 -6.71 16.57
CA GLU A 275 33.16 -7.17 15.74
C GLU A 275 32.69 -7.78 14.43
N GLU A 276 31.64 -8.62 14.47
CA GLU A 276 31.04 -9.19 13.27
C GLU A 276 30.46 -8.09 12.36
N ILE A 277 29.78 -7.08 12.93
CA ILE A 277 29.22 -5.93 12.18
C ILE A 277 30.31 -5.12 11.46
N ARG A 278 31.45 -4.90 12.12
CA ARG A 278 32.61 -4.23 11.49
C ARG A 278 33.27 -5.12 10.44
N SER A 279 33.36 -6.43 10.70
CA SER A 279 33.97 -7.39 9.79
C SER A 279 33.18 -7.54 8.47
N VAL A 280 31.86 -7.39 8.52
CA VAL A 280 30.99 -7.41 7.33
C VAL A 280 30.94 -6.06 6.62
N LYS A 281 31.50 -5.00 7.21
CA LYS A 281 31.52 -3.64 6.66
C LYS A 281 30.12 -3.07 6.40
N LEU A 282 29.19 -3.36 7.30
CA LEU A 282 27.82 -2.86 7.18
C LEU A 282 27.72 -1.32 7.22
N PRO A 283 28.40 -0.59 8.14
CA PRO A 283 28.37 0.89 8.14
C PRO A 283 28.92 1.50 6.84
N ASP A 284 29.99 0.89 6.32
CA ASP A 284 30.60 1.23 5.04
C ASP A 284 29.62 1.03 3.87
N PHE A 285 28.87 -0.07 3.87
CA PHE A 285 27.86 -0.34 2.85
C PHE A 285 26.71 0.68 2.90
N VAL A 286 26.17 0.92 4.10
CA VAL A 286 25.04 1.86 4.31
C VAL A 286 25.41 3.29 3.86
N SER A 287 26.62 3.75 4.15
CA SER A 287 27.08 5.10 3.74
C SER A 287 27.26 5.28 2.22
N ARG A 288 27.36 4.17 1.46
CA ARG A 288 27.49 4.18 0.00
C ARG A 288 26.14 4.15 -0.73
N LEU A 289 25.04 3.88 -0.02
CA LEU A 289 23.69 4.02 -0.59
C LEU A 289 23.36 5.51 -0.81
N ARG A 290 22.75 5.82 -1.96
CA ARG A 290 22.31 7.18 -2.33
C ARG A 290 20.81 7.42 -2.12
N GLY A 291 20.05 6.35 -1.94
CA GLY A 291 18.64 6.39 -1.62
C GLY A 291 18.15 5.01 -1.19
N HIS A 292 16.99 4.97 -0.54
CA HIS A 292 16.32 3.72 -0.20
C HIS A 292 14.81 3.82 -0.40
N VAL A 293 14.16 2.66 -0.49
CA VAL A 293 12.70 2.52 -0.48
C VAL A 293 12.31 1.42 0.49
N ASP A 294 11.33 1.73 1.34
CA ASP A 294 10.67 0.73 2.18
C ASP A 294 9.34 0.36 1.53
N VAL A 295 9.21 -0.89 1.09
CA VAL A 295 8.03 -1.41 0.41
C VAL A 295 7.13 -2.08 1.44
N PHE A 296 5.88 -1.62 1.53
CA PHE A 296 4.94 -2.19 2.50
C PHE A 296 4.36 -3.52 2.01
N GLY A 297 4.16 -4.44 2.94
CA GLY A 297 3.46 -5.70 2.67
C GLY A 297 1.95 -5.52 2.48
N ILE A 298 1.28 -6.61 2.13
CA ILE A 298 -0.19 -6.64 2.01
C ILE A 298 -0.87 -7.17 3.27
N ASN A 299 -0.11 -7.63 4.27
CA ASN A 299 -0.63 -8.11 5.54
C ASN A 299 -0.57 -7.02 6.60
N GLY A 300 -1.47 -7.10 7.57
CA GLY A 300 -1.58 -6.16 8.68
C GLY A 300 -2.97 -5.54 8.74
N PRO A 301 -3.40 -5.10 9.94
CA PRO A 301 -4.76 -4.60 10.17
C PRO A 301 -4.99 -3.17 9.66
N SER A 302 -4.04 -2.59 8.90
CA SER A 302 -4.14 -1.19 8.52
C SER A 302 -4.95 -0.99 7.23
N ASP A 303 -5.68 0.12 7.18
CA ASP A 303 -6.40 0.58 5.98
C ASP A 303 -5.51 0.63 4.72
N THR A 304 -4.23 0.92 4.92
CA THR A 304 -3.21 0.94 3.85
C THR A 304 -3.02 -0.43 3.22
N ASN A 305 -3.09 -1.49 4.03
CA ASN A 305 -2.96 -2.87 3.55
C ASN A 305 -4.19 -3.27 2.73
N LEU A 306 -5.41 -2.90 3.18
CA LEU A 306 -6.65 -3.15 2.44
C LEU A 306 -6.64 -2.48 1.05
N LEU A 307 -6.27 -1.20 0.99
CA LEU A 307 -6.16 -0.49 -0.28
C LEU A 307 -5.04 -1.05 -1.16
N ARG A 308 -3.93 -1.50 -0.57
CA ARG A 308 -2.88 -2.19 -1.32
C ARG A 308 -3.35 -3.51 -1.91
N ARG A 309 -4.09 -4.32 -1.13
CA ARG A 309 -4.73 -5.55 -1.63
C ARG A 309 -5.66 -5.24 -2.79
N ALA A 310 -6.48 -4.20 -2.67
CA ALA A 310 -7.36 -3.75 -3.74
C ALA A 310 -6.60 -3.34 -5.02
N LEU A 311 -5.55 -2.53 -4.90
CA LEU A 311 -4.72 -2.12 -6.03
C LEU A 311 -4.04 -3.31 -6.72
N ILE A 312 -3.49 -4.24 -5.94
CA ILE A 312 -2.83 -5.44 -6.49
C ILE A 312 -3.85 -6.37 -7.14
N LEU A 313 -5.00 -6.61 -6.51
CA LEU A 313 -6.08 -7.44 -7.05
C LEU A 313 -6.59 -6.85 -8.37
N ARG A 314 -6.91 -5.55 -8.39
CA ARG A 314 -7.33 -4.82 -9.60
C ARG A 314 -6.30 -4.97 -10.71
N SER A 315 -5.02 -4.68 -10.43
CA SER A 315 -3.97 -4.73 -11.44
C SER A 315 -3.76 -6.14 -12.00
N ASN A 316 -3.89 -7.19 -11.17
CA ASN A 316 -3.82 -8.57 -11.65
C ASN A 316 -5.01 -8.94 -12.54
N ILE A 317 -6.23 -8.53 -12.18
CA ILE A 317 -7.43 -8.75 -13.01
C ILE A 317 -7.29 -8.04 -14.35
N GLU A 318 -6.90 -6.76 -14.36
CA GLU A 318 -6.69 -6.00 -15.61
C GLU A 318 -5.67 -6.64 -16.54
N LYS A 319 -4.56 -7.15 -15.99
CA LYS A 319 -3.46 -7.72 -16.78
C LYS A 319 -3.74 -9.14 -17.28
N LYS A 320 -4.38 -9.97 -16.46
CA LYS A 320 -4.50 -11.42 -16.73
C LYS A 320 -5.90 -11.84 -17.16
N PHE A 321 -6.93 -11.15 -16.69
CA PHE A 321 -8.33 -11.54 -16.85
C PHE A 321 -9.19 -10.36 -17.32
N PRO A 322 -8.85 -9.68 -18.44
CA PRO A 322 -9.57 -8.50 -18.89
C PRO A 322 -11.04 -8.79 -19.25
N THR A 323 -11.41 -10.05 -19.50
CA THR A 323 -12.79 -10.47 -19.77
C THR A 323 -13.74 -10.29 -18.58
N LEU A 324 -13.21 -10.19 -17.36
CA LEU A 324 -13.98 -9.87 -16.16
C LEU A 324 -14.40 -8.40 -16.10
N ILE A 325 -13.81 -7.54 -16.93
CA ILE A 325 -14.12 -6.12 -16.99
C ILE A 325 -15.21 -5.89 -18.03
N ASP A 326 -16.28 -5.23 -17.62
CA ASP A 326 -17.39 -4.89 -18.52
C ASP A 326 -17.10 -3.62 -19.36
N ALA A 327 -18.05 -3.26 -20.22
CA ALA A 327 -17.94 -2.10 -21.09
C ALA A 327 -17.84 -0.76 -20.31
N SER A 328 -18.29 -0.70 -19.06
CA SER A 328 -18.17 0.48 -18.20
C SER A 328 -16.77 0.60 -17.57
N GLY A 329 -15.93 -0.43 -17.70
CA GLY A 329 -14.64 -0.56 -17.01
C GLY A 329 -14.77 -1.13 -15.60
N ALA A 330 -15.94 -1.69 -15.24
CA ALA A 330 -16.18 -2.28 -13.94
C ALA A 330 -15.82 -3.77 -13.93
N VAL A 331 -15.12 -4.23 -12.89
CA VAL A 331 -14.82 -5.64 -12.66
C VAL A 331 -16.08 -6.32 -12.12
N ARG A 332 -16.50 -7.39 -12.79
CA ARG A 332 -17.61 -8.24 -12.36
C ARG A 332 -17.08 -9.35 -11.46
N ILE A 333 -17.15 -9.13 -10.15
CA ILE A 333 -16.74 -10.06 -9.10
C ILE A 333 -17.85 -10.17 -8.05
N ASP A 334 -18.07 -11.38 -7.54
CA ASP A 334 -18.99 -11.62 -6.43
C ASP A 334 -18.53 -10.89 -5.14
N ASP A 335 -19.49 -10.37 -4.38
CA ASP A 335 -19.21 -9.57 -3.19
C ASP A 335 -18.54 -10.39 -2.08
N GLY A 336 -18.92 -11.66 -1.92
CA GLY A 336 -18.30 -12.57 -0.96
C GLY A 336 -16.86 -12.89 -1.35
N VAL A 337 -16.61 -13.16 -2.63
CA VAL A 337 -15.25 -13.37 -3.15
C VAL A 337 -14.39 -12.13 -2.93
N LEU A 338 -14.88 -10.95 -3.32
CA LEU A 338 -14.17 -9.69 -3.14
C LEU A 338 -13.84 -9.43 -1.67
N ARG A 339 -14.82 -9.66 -0.79
CA ARG A 339 -14.65 -9.54 0.66
C ARG A 339 -13.55 -10.45 1.17
N ALA A 340 -13.55 -11.72 0.77
CA ALA A 340 -12.55 -12.69 1.20
C ALA A 340 -11.14 -12.26 0.79
N PHE A 341 -10.95 -11.79 -0.45
CA PHE A 341 -9.64 -11.27 -0.90
C PHE A 341 -9.19 -10.03 -0.11
N LEU A 342 -10.11 -9.14 0.27
CA LEU A 342 -9.75 -7.92 1.00
C LEU A 342 -9.51 -8.20 2.48
N GLN A 343 -10.35 -9.02 3.12
CA GLN A 343 -10.41 -9.14 4.59
C GLN A 343 -9.65 -10.32 5.18
N VAL A 344 -9.22 -11.31 4.39
CA VAL A 344 -8.54 -12.49 4.95
C VAL A 344 -7.37 -12.06 5.86
N PRO A 345 -7.27 -12.56 7.10
CA PRO A 345 -6.33 -11.97 8.07
C PRO A 345 -4.89 -11.92 7.57
N GLU A 346 -4.44 -13.01 6.94
CA GLU A 346 -3.07 -13.15 6.48
C GLU A 346 -2.96 -13.89 5.14
N TYR A 347 -2.12 -13.36 4.26
CA TYR A 347 -1.57 -14.06 3.11
C TYR A 347 -0.17 -14.59 3.43
N TYR A 348 0.01 -15.91 3.51
CA TYR A 348 1.24 -16.55 4.00
C TYR A 348 2.51 -16.13 3.25
N HIS A 349 2.38 -15.74 1.97
CA HIS A 349 3.49 -15.28 1.13
C HIS A 349 3.23 -13.90 0.51
N GLY A 350 2.44 -13.07 1.18
CA GLY A 350 2.12 -11.71 0.75
C GLY A 350 1.46 -11.66 -0.63
N ALA A 351 1.87 -10.73 -1.50
CA ALA A 351 1.24 -10.55 -2.80
C ALA A 351 1.34 -11.78 -3.71
N ARG A 352 2.33 -12.67 -3.49
CA ARG A 352 2.44 -13.94 -4.22
C ARG A 352 1.28 -14.89 -3.90
N SER A 353 0.85 -14.94 -2.64
CA SER A 353 -0.32 -15.75 -2.24
C SER A 353 -1.60 -15.23 -2.89
N LEU A 354 -1.83 -13.91 -2.85
CA LEU A 354 -2.98 -13.29 -3.52
C LEU A 354 -3.00 -13.61 -5.02
N GLN A 355 -1.85 -13.43 -5.68
CA GLN A 355 -1.70 -13.73 -7.10
C GLN A 355 -1.91 -15.22 -7.40
N ALA A 356 -1.37 -16.12 -6.58
CA ALA A 356 -1.50 -17.56 -6.78
C ALA A 356 -2.97 -18.02 -6.68
N ILE A 357 -3.75 -17.47 -5.75
CA ILE A 357 -5.18 -17.77 -5.66
C ILE A 357 -5.90 -17.37 -6.95
N LEU A 358 -5.59 -16.20 -7.53
CA LEU A 358 -6.14 -15.78 -8.82
C LEU A 358 -5.69 -16.70 -9.97
N ASP A 359 -4.41 -17.05 -10.02
CA ASP A 359 -3.83 -17.87 -11.08
C ASP A 359 -4.37 -19.31 -11.06
N MET A 360 -4.71 -19.83 -9.87
CA MET A 360 -5.35 -21.13 -9.70
C MET A 360 -6.87 -21.11 -9.88
N SER A 361 -7.49 -19.92 -9.96
CA SER A 361 -8.93 -19.78 -10.18
C SER A 361 -9.29 -20.03 -11.65
N HIS A 362 -10.46 -20.62 -11.92
CA HIS A 362 -10.92 -20.97 -13.27
C HIS A 362 -11.51 -19.76 -14.04
N LEU A 363 -10.72 -18.69 -14.20
CA LEU A 363 -11.18 -17.39 -14.72
C LEU A 363 -11.06 -17.22 -16.24
N VAL A 364 -10.34 -18.10 -16.93
CA VAL A 364 -10.08 -17.95 -18.37
C VAL A 364 -11.38 -17.99 -19.17
N GLY A 365 -11.63 -16.93 -19.95
CA GLY A 365 -12.84 -16.79 -20.76
C GLY A 365 -14.12 -16.52 -19.97
N ARG A 366 -14.03 -16.37 -18.64
CA ARG A 366 -15.16 -16.01 -17.80
C ARG A 366 -15.39 -14.51 -17.81
N THR A 367 -16.66 -14.15 -17.66
CA THR A 367 -17.12 -12.76 -17.63
C THR A 367 -17.41 -12.29 -16.23
N HIS A 368 -17.61 -13.19 -15.27
CA HIS A 368 -17.89 -12.88 -13.86
C HIS A 368 -17.06 -13.81 -12.96
N PHE A 369 -16.53 -13.28 -11.86
CA PHE A 369 -15.78 -14.05 -10.87
C PHE A 369 -16.66 -14.42 -9.68
N ASP A 370 -17.30 -15.59 -9.79
CA ASP A 370 -18.14 -16.17 -8.74
C ASP A 370 -17.36 -17.18 -7.86
N PRO A 371 -17.90 -17.54 -6.67
CA PRO A 371 -17.23 -18.46 -5.74
C PRO A 371 -16.91 -19.85 -6.32
N SER A 372 -17.66 -20.33 -7.32
CA SER A 372 -17.43 -21.67 -7.89
C SER A 372 -16.14 -21.76 -8.71
N LEU A 373 -15.57 -20.60 -9.08
CA LEU A 373 -14.33 -20.52 -9.84
C LEU A 373 -13.08 -20.51 -8.95
N LEU A 374 -13.23 -20.41 -7.63
CA LEU A 374 -12.12 -20.39 -6.68
C LEU A 374 -11.42 -21.76 -6.61
N PRO A 375 -10.12 -21.78 -6.21
CA PRO A 375 -9.41 -23.02 -5.98
C PRO A 375 -10.08 -23.83 -4.85
N PRO A 376 -9.95 -25.17 -4.87
CA PRO A 376 -10.43 -26.01 -3.77
C PRO A 376 -9.72 -25.67 -2.45
N LEU A 377 -10.38 -25.97 -1.32
CA LEU A 377 -9.93 -25.60 0.02
C LEU A 377 -8.46 -25.95 0.33
N HIS A 378 -8.00 -27.12 -0.10
CA HIS A 378 -6.62 -27.56 0.13
C HIS A 378 -5.58 -26.74 -0.65
N HIS A 379 -5.95 -26.17 -1.81
CA HIS A 379 -5.10 -25.22 -2.54
C HIS A 379 -5.15 -23.83 -1.90
N LEU A 380 -6.31 -23.39 -1.41
CA LEU A 380 -6.41 -22.14 -0.64
C LEU A 380 -5.50 -22.18 0.60
N ASN A 381 -5.45 -23.31 1.30
CA ASN A 381 -4.61 -23.53 2.48
C ASN A 381 -3.09 -23.43 2.22
N LEU A 382 -2.63 -23.40 0.96
CA LEU A 382 -1.23 -23.10 0.64
C LEU A 382 -0.90 -21.61 0.77
N HIS A 383 -1.93 -20.75 0.81
CA HIS A 383 -1.77 -19.31 0.65
C HIS A 383 -2.43 -18.47 1.73
N VAL A 384 -3.52 -18.97 2.32
CA VAL A 384 -4.34 -18.34 3.36
C VAL A 384 -4.95 -19.41 4.27
N ASN A 385 -5.55 -19.03 5.40
CA ASN A 385 -6.46 -19.94 6.10
C ASN A 385 -7.72 -20.13 5.24
N GLY A 386 -7.84 -21.27 4.58
CA GLY A 386 -8.92 -21.54 3.64
C GLY A 386 -10.30 -21.57 4.29
N ASN A 387 -10.41 -22.01 5.54
CA ASN A 387 -11.70 -22.03 6.25
C ASN A 387 -12.18 -20.59 6.52
N GLU A 388 -11.29 -19.72 7.01
CA GLU A 388 -11.61 -18.31 7.20
C GLU A 388 -11.94 -17.62 5.87
N PHE A 389 -11.17 -17.92 4.82
CA PHE A 389 -11.43 -17.39 3.49
C PHE A 389 -12.83 -17.78 2.99
N MET A 390 -13.21 -19.06 3.13
CA MET A 390 -14.54 -19.54 2.75
C MET A 390 -15.65 -18.96 3.64
N ASN A 391 -15.40 -18.79 4.94
CA ASN A 391 -16.35 -18.14 5.86
C ASN A 391 -16.61 -16.68 5.46
N LEU A 392 -15.58 -15.94 5.00
CA LEU A 392 -15.73 -14.58 4.51
C LEU A 392 -16.58 -14.49 3.24
N ILE A 393 -16.54 -15.51 2.38
CA ILE A 393 -17.43 -15.61 1.21
C ILE A 393 -18.88 -15.83 1.66
N GLN A 394 -19.08 -16.75 2.60
CA GLN A 394 -20.40 -17.14 3.09
C GLN A 394 -21.03 -16.10 4.02
N HIS A 395 -20.25 -15.18 4.59
CA HIS A 395 -20.73 -14.19 5.56
C HIS A 395 -21.90 -13.34 5.03
N GLN A 396 -22.01 -13.15 3.72
CA GLN A 396 -23.15 -12.44 3.11
C GLN A 396 -24.38 -13.32 2.90
N GLN A 397 -24.24 -14.65 2.82
CA GLN A 397 -25.38 -15.57 2.80
C GLN A 397 -26.05 -15.67 4.19
N ILE A 398 -25.25 -15.63 5.26
CA ILE A 398 -25.76 -15.64 6.64
C ILE A 398 -26.38 -14.27 6.99
N LEU A 399 -25.73 -13.16 6.61
CA LEU A 399 -26.33 -11.84 6.78
C LEU A 399 -27.58 -11.65 5.90
N GLY A 400 -27.63 -12.15 4.66
CA GLY A 400 -28.80 -11.98 3.79
C GLY A 400 -30.09 -12.59 4.36
N ALA A 401 -30.01 -13.80 4.92
CA ALA A 401 -31.15 -14.46 5.55
C ALA A 401 -31.58 -13.74 6.86
N LYS A 402 -30.61 -13.36 7.71
CA LYS A 402 -30.90 -12.59 8.93
C LYS A 402 -31.32 -11.14 8.64
N LEU A 403 -30.86 -10.54 7.55
CA LEU A 403 -31.26 -9.20 7.11
C LEU A 403 -32.73 -9.19 6.71
N ASP A 404 -33.22 -10.23 6.05
CA ASP A 404 -34.65 -10.35 5.74
C ASP A 404 -35.50 -10.58 6.99
N GLU A 405 -34.98 -11.29 8.00
CA GLU A 405 -35.63 -11.40 9.32
C GLU A 405 -35.66 -10.04 10.05
N ILE A 406 -34.53 -9.33 10.12
CA ILE A 406 -34.43 -8.00 10.72
C ILE A 406 -35.32 -6.99 9.97
N ALA A 407 -35.31 -7.01 8.64
CA ALA A 407 -36.15 -6.14 7.81
C ALA A 407 -37.64 -6.40 8.03
N ARG A 408 -38.03 -7.66 8.23
CA ARG A 408 -39.40 -8.04 8.59
C ARG A 408 -39.78 -7.46 9.95
N GLU A 409 -38.94 -7.61 10.97
CA GLU A 409 -39.20 -7.07 12.32
C GLU A 409 -39.29 -5.53 12.31
N ILE A 410 -38.38 -4.85 11.59
CA ILE A 410 -38.43 -3.39 11.39
C ILE A 410 -39.77 -2.97 10.80
N HIS A 411 -40.24 -3.68 9.77
CA HIS A 411 -41.51 -3.37 9.10
C HIS A 411 -42.72 -3.59 10.01
N GLU A 412 -42.76 -4.70 10.74
CA GLU A 412 -43.85 -4.99 11.68
C GLU A 412 -43.89 -3.98 12.83
N LEU A 413 -42.72 -3.47 13.28
CA LEU A 413 -42.65 -2.38 14.25
C LEU A 413 -43.21 -1.07 13.68
N TYR A 414 -42.80 -0.69 12.47
CA TYR A 414 -43.37 0.45 11.74
C TYR A 414 -44.89 0.34 11.59
N LEU A 415 -45.38 -0.84 11.19
CA LEU A 415 -46.80 -1.11 11.01
C LEU A 415 -47.58 -0.93 12.31
N LYS A 416 -47.05 -1.45 13.42
CA LYS A 416 -47.64 -1.31 14.75
C LYS A 416 -47.68 0.15 15.21
N GLU A 417 -46.62 0.91 14.98
CA GLU A 417 -46.55 2.32 15.35
C GLU A 417 -47.54 3.18 14.54
N GLU A 418 -47.61 2.98 13.23
CA GLU A 418 -48.53 3.74 12.36
C GLU A 418 -50.00 3.43 12.66
N LEU A 419 -50.36 2.17 12.91
CA LEU A 419 -51.74 1.77 13.26
C LEU A 419 -52.13 2.20 14.68
N ALA A 420 -51.16 2.45 15.57
CA ALA A 420 -51.40 2.94 16.93
C ALA A 420 -51.63 4.46 17.00
N LYS A 421 -51.26 5.21 15.95
CA LYS A 421 -51.46 6.67 15.91
C LYS A 421 -52.94 7.00 15.92
N LYS A 422 -53.32 7.96 16.78
CA LYS A 422 -54.68 8.45 16.91
C LYS A 422 -54.75 9.93 16.58
N ASP A 423 -55.85 10.33 15.97
CA ASP A 423 -56.17 11.74 15.76
C ASP A 423 -56.56 12.42 17.09
N ASP A 424 -56.75 13.74 17.04
CA ASP A 424 -57.15 14.55 18.20
C ASP A 424 -58.50 14.13 18.81
N SER A 425 -59.29 13.31 18.09
CA SER A 425 -60.56 12.75 18.55
C SER A 425 -60.42 11.34 19.17
N GLY A 426 -59.19 10.82 19.24
CA GLY A 426 -58.88 9.51 19.80
C GLY A 426 -59.17 8.33 18.86
N LYS A 427 -59.47 8.59 17.57
CA LYS A 427 -59.68 7.55 16.56
C LYS A 427 -58.38 7.20 15.85
N PRO A 428 -58.19 5.94 15.41
CA PRO A 428 -57.00 5.55 14.63
C PRO A 428 -56.89 6.40 13.36
N ILE A 429 -55.69 6.92 13.09
CA ILE A 429 -55.42 7.73 11.89
C ILE A 429 -55.44 6.86 10.63
N TYR A 430 -54.93 5.62 10.74
CA TYR A 430 -54.82 4.67 9.65
C TYR A 430 -55.37 3.30 10.05
N GLN A 431 -55.89 2.57 9.07
CA GLN A 431 -56.25 1.16 9.14
C GLN A 431 -55.36 0.34 8.21
N MET A 432 -55.30 -0.97 8.46
CA MET A 432 -54.56 -1.89 7.60
C MET A 432 -55.07 -1.80 6.15
N GLY A 433 -54.15 -1.64 5.19
CA GLY A 433 -54.46 -1.53 3.77
C GLY A 433 -54.75 -0.10 3.27
N ASP A 434 -54.83 0.91 4.15
CA ASP A 434 -55.09 2.31 3.75
C ASP A 434 -53.99 2.89 2.85
N ARG A 435 -52.78 2.33 2.92
CA ARG A 435 -51.63 2.71 2.07
C ARG A 435 -50.86 1.47 1.64
N PRO A 436 -50.12 1.55 0.51
CA PRO A 436 -49.29 0.44 0.03
C PRO A 436 -48.20 -0.02 1.01
N SER A 437 -47.82 0.81 1.98
CA SER A 437 -46.87 0.47 3.06
C SER A 437 -47.53 -0.14 4.30
N LEU A 438 -48.87 -0.17 4.38
CA LEU A 438 -49.64 -0.66 5.53
C LEU A 438 -50.24 -2.04 5.27
N TYR A 439 -49.39 -2.96 4.79
CA TYR A 439 -49.69 -4.38 4.67
C TYR A 439 -48.70 -5.16 5.53
N HIS A 440 -49.09 -6.38 5.94
CA HIS A 440 -48.14 -7.31 6.55
C HIS A 440 -47.01 -7.64 5.58
N TRP A 441 -45.86 -8.05 6.14
CA TRP A 441 -44.66 -8.31 5.36
C TRP A 441 -44.89 -9.22 4.14
N ASP A 442 -45.68 -10.29 4.30
CA ASP A 442 -45.88 -11.26 3.22
C ASP A 442 -46.63 -10.67 2.02
N ASP A 443 -47.57 -9.75 2.27
CA ASP A 443 -48.40 -9.09 1.26
C ASP A 443 -47.80 -7.78 0.74
N LEU A 444 -46.65 -7.36 1.28
CA LEU A 444 -45.98 -6.12 0.92
C LEU A 444 -45.24 -6.24 -0.42
N SER A 445 -45.32 -5.20 -1.26
CA SER A 445 -44.55 -5.17 -2.53
C SER A 445 -43.04 -5.05 -2.27
N ASP A 446 -42.23 -5.54 -3.21
CA ASP A 446 -40.77 -5.50 -3.11
C ASP A 446 -40.19 -4.10 -2.92
N LEU A 447 -40.85 -3.06 -3.44
CA LEU A 447 -40.43 -1.67 -3.26
C LEU A 447 -40.36 -1.27 -1.77
N TYR A 448 -41.37 -1.64 -0.98
CA TYR A 448 -41.42 -1.31 0.45
C TYR A 448 -40.61 -2.30 1.29
N LYS A 449 -40.53 -3.58 0.89
CA LYS A 449 -39.61 -4.55 1.51
C LYS A 449 -38.15 -4.09 1.41
N ASN A 450 -37.78 -3.52 0.26
CA ASN A 450 -36.44 -3.00 0.03
C ASN A 450 -36.11 -1.80 0.93
N SER A 451 -37.09 -0.96 1.28
CA SER A 451 -36.89 0.13 2.25
C SER A 451 -36.47 -0.39 3.63
N SER A 452 -37.14 -1.44 4.14
CA SER A 452 -36.80 -2.04 5.43
C SER A 452 -35.49 -2.83 5.37
N ARG A 453 -35.16 -3.43 4.21
CA ARG A 453 -33.85 -4.08 3.97
C ARG A 453 -32.71 -3.07 3.95
N GLU A 454 -32.89 -1.91 3.32
CA GLU A 454 -31.91 -0.83 3.34
C GLU A 454 -31.68 -0.31 4.77
N GLN A 455 -32.74 -0.18 5.56
CA GLN A 455 -32.64 0.18 6.97
C GLN A 455 -31.89 -0.89 7.77
N ALA A 456 -32.23 -2.18 7.61
CA ALA A 456 -31.52 -3.28 8.25
C ALA A 456 -30.03 -3.33 7.86
N ALA A 457 -29.73 -3.07 6.58
CA ALA A 457 -28.36 -3.03 6.07
C ALA A 457 -27.53 -1.86 6.64
N SER A 458 -28.17 -0.82 7.18
CA SER A 458 -27.48 0.31 7.83
C SER A 458 -27.05 0.03 9.27
N TYR A 459 -27.65 -0.96 9.95
CA TYR A 459 -27.37 -1.26 11.36
C TYR A 459 -25.92 -1.63 11.65
N PRO A 460 -25.22 -2.44 10.83
CA PRO A 460 -23.78 -2.66 11.02
C PRO A 460 -22.96 -1.38 11.09
N THR A 461 -23.30 -0.37 10.26
CA THR A 461 -22.62 0.93 10.23
C THR A 461 -22.96 1.78 11.45
N LEU A 462 -24.23 1.79 11.86
CA LEU A 462 -24.68 2.53 13.05
C LEU A 462 -24.08 1.96 14.34
N LEU A 463 -24.05 0.63 14.48
CA LEU A 463 -23.42 -0.04 15.61
C LEU A 463 -21.93 0.29 15.69
N ALA A 464 -21.23 0.25 14.56
CA ALA A 464 -19.81 0.62 14.52
C ALA A 464 -19.56 2.08 14.90
N ALA A 465 -20.46 3.00 14.54
CA ALA A 465 -20.38 4.42 14.94
C ALA A 465 -20.56 4.61 16.46
N ALA A 466 -21.41 3.79 17.08
CA ALA A 466 -21.58 3.70 18.53
C ALA A 466 -20.49 2.88 19.24
N GLY A 467 -19.42 2.46 18.53
CA GLY A 467 -18.34 1.65 19.10
C GLY A 467 -18.73 0.20 19.40
N CYS A 468 -19.88 -0.25 18.92
CA CYS A 468 -20.43 -1.59 19.10
C CYS A 468 -20.12 -2.51 17.90
N GLY A 469 -20.03 -3.82 18.17
CA GLY A 469 -19.89 -4.86 17.15
C GLY A 469 -20.88 -6.00 17.38
N PHE A 470 -20.96 -6.96 16.46
CA PHE A 470 -21.81 -8.14 16.59
C PHE A 470 -21.03 -9.42 16.32
N THR A 471 -21.43 -10.52 16.96
CA THR A 471 -20.82 -11.85 16.81
C THR A 471 -21.93 -12.90 16.75
N GLU A 472 -21.66 -14.09 16.18
CA GLU A 472 -22.60 -15.20 16.28
C GLU A 472 -22.62 -15.79 17.70
N GLY A 473 -23.80 -15.89 18.30
CA GLY A 473 -24.00 -16.49 19.62
C GLY A 473 -25.32 -16.05 20.26
N ASP A 474 -25.55 -16.50 21.49
CA ASP A 474 -26.66 -16.00 22.30
C ASP A 474 -26.42 -14.52 22.63
N PRO A 475 -27.46 -13.67 22.60
CA PRO A 475 -27.34 -12.27 22.97
C PRO A 475 -26.82 -12.16 24.40
N ASP A 476 -25.84 -11.27 24.63
CA ASP A 476 -25.34 -11.00 25.98
C ASP A 476 -26.51 -10.43 26.82
N PRO A 477 -26.99 -11.16 27.83
CA PRO A 477 -28.15 -10.74 28.62
C PRO A 477 -27.87 -9.47 29.46
N GLY A 478 -26.60 -9.06 29.59
CA GLY A 478 -26.20 -7.83 30.24
C GLY A 478 -26.07 -6.60 29.32
N PHE A 479 -26.13 -6.79 28.00
CA PHE A 479 -25.92 -5.69 27.06
C PHE A 479 -27.15 -4.79 26.96
N LYS A 480 -26.94 -3.48 27.17
CA LYS A 480 -27.93 -2.44 26.95
C LYS A 480 -27.24 -1.23 26.34
N PHE A 481 -27.83 -0.66 25.30
CA PHE A 481 -27.44 0.66 24.82
C PHE A 481 -27.72 1.69 25.92
N SER A 482 -26.81 2.64 26.06
CA SER A 482 -27.04 3.85 26.85
C SER A 482 -28.00 4.79 26.10
N ASP A 483 -28.68 5.67 26.83
CA ASP A 483 -29.63 6.63 26.23
C ASP A 483 -28.95 7.52 25.16
N ALA A 484 -27.64 7.80 25.32
CA ALA A 484 -26.84 8.57 24.37
C ALA A 484 -26.39 7.79 23.11
N GLU A 485 -26.51 6.47 23.11
CA GLU A 485 -26.23 5.60 21.95
C GLU A 485 -27.50 5.28 21.15
N ILE A 486 -28.68 5.57 21.72
CA ILE A 486 -30.00 5.37 21.11
C ILE A 486 -30.47 6.63 20.36
N GLU A 487 -30.10 7.82 20.84
CA GLU A 487 -30.27 9.12 20.15
C GLU A 487 -29.26 9.31 19.02
#